data_AF-A0AB39VW11-F1
#
_entry.id   AF-A0AB39VW11-F1
#
_cell.length_a   1.000
_cell.length_b   1.000
_cell.length_c   1.000
_cell.angle_alpha   90.00
_cell.angle_beta   90.00
_cell.angle_gamma   90.00
#
_symmetry.space_group_name_H-M   'P 1'
#
loop_
_entity.id
_entity.type
_entity.pdbx_description
1 polymer ?
#
loop_
_entity_poly.entity_id
_entity_poly.type
_entity_poly.pdbx_seq_one_letter_code
_entity_poly.pdbx_strand_id
1 'polypeptide(L)'
;MENLWCDLFDGSIIESQSCLRFCDENKIQVLASLPNIASELAGLCGFSTMFVLIKTFGGRKIYLPKTALHFAKSTGMVIPDDEYLLWRRLAKVNGQMEIPSKWGIFLSLRRAAIYLSIKEGSDREKLIVSFGITQRQIRNLKIKSNYSF
;
A
#
# COMPACT_ATOMS: atom_id res chain seq x y z
N MET A 1 17.24 -0.58 5.76
CA MET A 1 16.48 0.41 4.96
C MET A 1 17.03 0.60 3.55
N GLU A 2 18.35 0.57 3.31
CA GLU A 2 18.94 0.78 1.96
C GLU A 2 18.33 -0.07 0.83
N ASN A 3 18.14 -1.37 1.05
CA ASN A 3 17.60 -2.26 0.00
C ASN A 3 16.12 -2.01 -0.34
N LEU A 4 15.34 -1.44 0.58
CA LEU A 4 13.94 -1.11 0.32
C LEU A 4 13.82 -0.02 -0.75
N TRP A 5 14.78 0.91 -0.78
CA TRP A 5 14.75 2.08 -1.65
C TRP A 5 15.09 1.75 -3.10
N CYS A 6 16.06 0.85 -3.32
CA CYS A 6 16.41 0.39 -4.66
C CYS A 6 15.20 -0.27 -5.34
N ASP A 7 14.51 -1.16 -4.62
CA ASP A 7 13.29 -1.83 -5.09
C ASP A 7 12.12 -0.82 -5.25
N LEU A 8 12.17 0.33 -4.55
CA LEU A 8 11.20 1.42 -4.67
C LEU A 8 11.30 2.23 -5.97
N PHE A 9 12.42 2.20 -6.67
CA PHE A 9 12.63 3.00 -7.88
C PHE A 9 12.42 2.24 -9.19
N ASP A 10 12.49 0.91 -9.19
CA ASP A 10 12.33 0.09 -10.40
C ASP A 10 10.88 -0.39 -10.65
N GLY A 11 9.96 -0.09 -9.73
CA GLY A 11 8.55 -0.48 -9.83
C GLY A 11 8.25 -1.92 -9.37
N SER A 12 9.24 -2.62 -8.82
CA SER A 12 9.13 -3.99 -8.31
C SER A 12 8.71 -4.08 -6.83
N ILE A 13 8.57 -2.95 -6.13
CA ILE A 13 8.13 -2.76 -4.72
C ILE A 13 7.24 -3.85 -4.15
N ILE A 14 6.21 -4.20 -4.91
CA ILE A 14 5.12 -5.08 -4.51
C ILE A 14 5.64 -6.51 -4.28
N GLU A 15 6.85 -6.82 -4.74
CA GLU A 15 7.49 -8.15 -4.72
C GLU A 15 8.67 -8.22 -3.74
N SER A 16 9.12 -7.09 -3.18
CA SER A 16 10.25 -7.09 -2.27
C SER A 16 9.86 -7.58 -0.88
N GLN A 17 10.55 -8.61 -0.39
CA GLN A 17 10.47 -9.05 1.01
C GLN A 17 10.82 -7.93 1.99
N SER A 18 11.67 -6.98 1.58
CA SER A 18 11.98 -5.81 2.41
C SER A 18 10.77 -4.88 2.53
N CYS A 19 9.95 -4.76 1.48
CA CYS A 19 8.74 -3.93 1.53
C CYS A 19 7.66 -4.55 2.40
N LEU A 20 7.45 -5.87 2.30
CA LEU A 20 6.53 -6.58 3.18
C LEU A 20 6.92 -6.40 4.65
N ARG A 21 8.18 -6.67 4.98
CA ARG A 21 8.71 -6.50 6.33
C ARG A 21 8.52 -5.07 6.84
N PHE A 22 8.85 -4.06 6.02
CA PHE A 22 8.61 -2.66 6.39
C PHE A 22 7.14 -2.39 6.72
N CYS A 23 6.21 -2.92 5.90
CA CYS A 23 4.78 -2.75 6.13
C CYS A 23 4.32 -3.43 7.42
N ASP A 24 4.79 -4.64 7.69
CA ASP A 24 4.44 -5.39 8.90
C ASP A 24 5.00 -4.73 10.17
N GLU A 25 6.27 -4.30 10.15
CA GLU A 25 6.92 -3.62 11.28
C GLU A 25 6.28 -2.25 11.60
N ASN A 26 5.72 -1.58 10.59
CA ASN A 26 5.16 -0.22 10.71
C ASN A 26 3.66 -0.18 10.37
N LYS A 27 2.94 -1.26 10.68
CA LYS A 27 1.57 -1.52 10.22
C LYS A 27 0.63 -0.33 10.41
N ILE A 28 0.62 0.29 11.59
CA ILE A 28 -0.32 1.37 11.91
C ILE A 28 -0.11 2.57 10.97
N GLN A 29 1.14 3.03 10.83
CA GLN A 29 1.48 4.19 10.02
C GLN A 29 1.32 3.91 8.54
N VAL A 30 1.63 2.69 8.11
CA VAL A 30 1.44 2.27 6.72
C VAL A 30 -0.04 2.22 6.37
N LEU A 31 -0.88 1.56 7.17
CA LEU A 31 -2.33 1.51 6.94
C LEU A 31 -2.95 2.91 6.88
N ALA A 32 -2.53 3.83 7.75
CA ALA A 32 -3.01 5.21 7.76
C ALA A 32 -2.59 6.02 6.51
N SER A 33 -1.53 5.60 5.82
CA SER A 33 -1.02 6.27 4.61
C SER A 33 -1.65 5.76 3.31
N LEU A 34 -2.23 4.55 3.34
CA LEU A 34 -2.78 3.89 2.16
C LEU A 34 -4.14 4.48 1.76
N PRO A 35 -4.53 4.38 0.47
CA PRO A 35 -5.92 4.61 0.07
C PRO A 35 -6.86 3.69 0.86
N ASN A 36 -8.05 4.18 1.26
CA ASN A 36 -8.98 3.45 2.12
C ASN A 36 -9.14 1.97 1.76
N ILE A 37 -9.47 1.66 0.51
CA ILE A 37 -9.68 0.28 0.08
C ILE A 37 -8.43 -0.60 0.24
N ALA A 38 -7.23 -0.06 -0.01
CA ALA A 38 -5.99 -0.79 0.18
C ALA A 38 -5.66 -0.96 1.67
N SER A 39 -5.95 0.05 2.49
CA SER A 39 -5.83 -0.04 3.94
C SER A 39 -6.75 -1.12 4.52
N GLU A 40 -8.01 -1.16 4.10
CA GLU A 40 -8.98 -2.18 4.50
C GLU A 40 -8.56 -3.58 4.05
N LEU A 41 -8.16 -3.73 2.79
CA LEU A 41 -7.65 -5.00 2.27
C LEU A 41 -6.43 -5.49 3.06
N ALA A 42 -5.41 -4.64 3.24
CA ALA A 42 -4.23 -5.00 4.02
C ALA A 42 -4.56 -5.30 5.49
N GLY A 43 -5.53 -4.58 6.08
CA GLY A 43 -5.99 -4.83 7.43
C GLY A 43 -6.67 -6.18 7.60
N LEU A 44 -7.42 -6.62 6.58
CA LEU A 44 -8.23 -7.84 6.61
C LEU A 44 -7.46 -9.09 6.17
N CYS A 45 -6.72 -9.03 5.06
CA CYS A 45 -6.02 -10.19 4.49
C CYS A 45 -4.48 -10.05 4.46
N GLY A 46 -3.93 -8.98 5.05
CA GLY A 46 -2.48 -8.75 5.11
C GLY A 46 -1.91 -8.03 3.89
N PHE A 47 -0.71 -7.46 4.05
CA PHE A 47 -0.05 -6.69 2.99
C PHE A 47 0.33 -7.55 1.78
N SER A 48 0.75 -8.80 1.99
CA SER A 48 1.10 -9.72 0.90
C SER A 48 -0.07 -9.96 -0.05
N THR A 49 -1.23 -10.35 0.48
CA THR A 49 -2.42 -10.59 -0.33
C THR A 49 -2.92 -9.33 -0.99
N MET A 50 -2.92 -8.18 -0.28
CA MET A 50 -3.22 -6.88 -0.88
C MET A 50 -2.28 -6.59 -2.07
N PHE A 51 -0.97 -6.81 -1.91
CA PHE A 51 0.02 -6.55 -2.95
C PHE A 51 -0.19 -7.43 -4.19
N VAL A 52 -0.54 -8.71 -4.02
CA VAL A 52 -0.91 -9.60 -5.14
C VAL A 52 -2.13 -9.04 -5.90
N LEU A 53 -3.14 -8.53 -5.19
CA LEU A 53 -4.31 -7.91 -5.81
C LEU A 53 -3.94 -6.63 -6.59
N ILE A 54 -3.15 -5.73 -5.99
CA ILE A 54 -2.68 -4.50 -6.64
C ILE A 54 -1.79 -4.83 -7.85
N LYS A 55 -0.96 -5.87 -7.77
CA LYS A 55 -0.13 -6.33 -8.90
C LYS A 55 -0.99 -6.72 -10.09
N THR A 56 -2.08 -7.44 -9.82
CA THR A 56 -2.91 -8.08 -10.84
C THR A 56 -3.94 -7.11 -11.43
N PHE A 57 -4.56 -6.28 -10.59
CA PHE A 57 -5.70 -5.43 -10.99
C PHE A 57 -5.50 -3.94 -10.73
N GLY A 58 -4.31 -3.51 -10.31
CA GLY A 58 -4.05 -2.12 -9.93
C GLY A 58 -4.46 -1.11 -10.99
N GLY A 59 -5.21 -0.09 -10.56
CA GLY A 59 -5.69 1.00 -11.43
C GLY A 59 -6.94 0.63 -12.24
N ARG A 60 -7.59 -0.50 -11.94
CA ARG A 60 -8.79 -0.97 -12.62
C ARG A 60 -9.94 -1.14 -11.63
N LYS A 61 -11.14 -1.14 -12.20
CA LYS A 61 -12.34 -1.55 -11.51
C LYS A 61 -12.56 -3.04 -11.75
N ILE A 62 -12.71 -3.81 -10.68
CA ILE A 62 -12.98 -5.25 -10.76
C ILE A 62 -14.41 -5.53 -10.32
N TYR A 63 -14.98 -6.60 -10.87
CA TYR A 63 -16.26 -7.13 -10.43
C TYR A 63 -16.01 -8.35 -9.53
N LEU A 64 -16.59 -8.31 -8.33
CA LEU A 64 -16.63 -9.42 -7.39
C LEU A 64 -18.00 -10.12 -7.48
N PRO A 65 -18.09 -11.26 -8.19
CA PRO A 65 -19.31 -12.07 -8.19
C PRO A 65 -19.66 -12.57 -6.79
N LYS A 66 -20.87 -13.12 -6.63
CA LYS A 66 -21.37 -13.56 -5.32
C LYS A 66 -20.53 -14.67 -4.67
N THR A 67 -19.78 -15.45 -5.46
CA THR A 67 -19.00 -16.61 -5.01
C THR A 67 -17.54 -16.50 -5.46
N ALA A 68 -16.61 -17.00 -4.64
CA ALA A 68 -15.19 -16.99 -4.95
C ALA A 68 -14.89 -17.86 -6.18
N LEU A 69 -15.60 -18.98 -6.36
CA LEU A 69 -15.47 -19.85 -7.53
C LEU A 69 -15.72 -19.10 -8.84
N HIS A 70 -16.74 -18.23 -8.92
CA HIS A 70 -16.98 -17.45 -10.13
C HIS A 70 -15.89 -16.43 -10.37
N PHE A 71 -15.35 -15.82 -9.31
CA PHE A 71 -14.24 -14.89 -9.42
C PHE A 71 -12.97 -15.58 -9.90
N ALA A 72 -12.67 -16.75 -9.35
CA ALA A 72 -11.53 -17.57 -9.78
C ALA A 72 -11.64 -17.98 -11.25
N LYS A 73 -12.84 -18.37 -11.70
CA LYS A 73 -13.08 -18.71 -13.12
C LYS A 73 -12.90 -17.52 -14.06
N SER A 74 -13.31 -16.31 -13.65
CA SER A 74 -13.24 -15.13 -14.52
C SER A 74 -11.89 -14.43 -14.49
N THR A 75 -11.13 -14.56 -13.40
CA THR A 75 -9.89 -13.81 -13.19
C THR A 75 -8.63 -14.68 -13.08
N GLY A 76 -8.78 -15.98 -12.88
CA GLY A 76 -7.67 -16.91 -12.60
C GLY A 76 -7.13 -16.82 -11.18
N MET A 77 -7.64 -15.91 -10.34
CA MET A 77 -7.17 -15.72 -8.96
C MET A 77 -8.01 -16.54 -7.98
N VAL A 78 -7.37 -17.51 -7.33
CA VAL A 78 -7.99 -18.31 -6.27
C VAL A 78 -7.79 -17.61 -4.93
N ILE A 79 -8.89 -17.38 -4.22
CA ILE A 79 -8.90 -16.75 -2.89
C ILE A 79 -9.75 -17.66 -2.00
N PRO A 80 -9.30 -17.95 -0.77
CA PRO A 80 -10.12 -18.64 0.22
C PRO A 80 -11.49 -18.00 0.40
N ASP A 81 -12.55 -18.80 0.59
CA ASP A 81 -13.93 -18.28 0.63
C ASP A 81 -14.15 -17.26 1.76
N ASP A 82 -13.49 -17.44 2.90
CA ASP A 82 -13.53 -16.54 4.05
C ASP A 82 -12.88 -15.17 3.73
N GLU A 83 -11.70 -15.17 3.11
CA GLU A 83 -11.07 -13.93 2.62
C GLU A 83 -11.89 -13.25 1.52
N TYR A 84 -12.47 -14.04 0.62
CA TYR A 84 -13.30 -13.54 -0.47
C TYR A 84 -14.56 -12.84 0.05
N LEU A 85 -15.18 -13.38 1.10
CA LEU A 85 -16.32 -12.74 1.76
C LEU A 85 -15.95 -11.37 2.35
N LEU A 86 -14.76 -11.23 2.91
CA LEU A 86 -14.26 -9.95 3.42
C LEU A 86 -14.09 -8.95 2.27
N TRP A 87 -13.50 -9.36 1.16
CA TRP A 87 -13.35 -8.50 -0.02
C TRP A 87 -14.70 -8.06 -0.57
N ARG A 88 -15.67 -8.97 -0.62
CA ARG A 88 -17.01 -8.65 -1.11
C ARG A 88 -17.76 -7.66 -0.21
N ARG A 89 -17.40 -7.52 1.08
CA ARG A 89 -17.94 -6.46 1.97
C ARG A 89 -17.40 -5.07 1.63
N LEU A 90 -16.20 -4.99 1.05
CA LEU A 90 -15.59 -3.73 0.63
C LEU A 90 -16.06 -3.27 -0.76
N ALA A 91 -16.68 -4.15 -1.53
CA ALA A 91 -17.24 -3.80 -2.83
C ALA A 91 -18.51 -2.96 -2.70
N LYS A 92 -18.77 -2.15 -3.73
CA LYS A 92 -20.04 -1.42 -3.89
C LYS A 92 -21.21 -2.42 -4.02
N VAL A 93 -22.44 -1.94 -3.82
CA VAL A 93 -23.67 -2.76 -3.86
C VAL A 93 -23.81 -3.59 -5.14
N ASN A 94 -23.28 -3.10 -6.27
CA ASN A 94 -23.27 -3.81 -7.55
C ASN A 94 -22.11 -4.81 -7.71
N GLY A 95 -21.38 -5.13 -6.64
CA GLY A 95 -20.23 -6.03 -6.64
C GLY A 95 -18.96 -5.41 -7.21
N GLN A 96 -18.91 -4.11 -7.53
CA GLN A 96 -17.72 -3.50 -8.09
C GLN A 96 -16.79 -2.94 -7.03
N MET A 97 -15.48 -3.15 -7.21
CA MET A 97 -14.42 -2.62 -6.36
C MET A 97 -13.41 -1.84 -7.21
N GLU A 98 -13.03 -0.66 -6.74
CA GLU A 98 -12.00 0.16 -7.39
C GLU A 98 -10.65 -0.14 -6.76
N ILE A 99 -9.73 -0.70 -7.55
CA ILE A 99 -8.41 -1.11 -7.08
C ILE A 99 -7.42 0.04 -7.34
N PRO A 100 -6.74 0.57 -6.30
CA PRO A 100 -5.77 1.63 -6.47
C PRO A 100 -4.64 1.23 -7.42
N SER A 101 -4.06 2.20 -8.12
CA SER A 101 -2.93 1.92 -9.01
C SER A 101 -1.68 1.56 -8.22
N LYS A 102 -0.80 0.76 -8.84
CA LYS A 102 0.52 0.44 -8.27
C LYS A 102 1.29 1.70 -7.87
N TRP A 103 1.23 2.72 -8.72
CA TRP A 103 1.83 4.02 -8.47
C TRP A 103 1.22 4.74 -7.26
N GLY A 104 -0.11 4.70 -7.12
CA GLY A 104 -0.79 5.28 -5.95
C GLY A 104 -0.36 4.62 -4.65
N ILE A 105 -0.26 3.28 -4.64
CA ILE A 105 0.24 2.52 -3.49
C ILE A 105 1.69 2.86 -3.19
N PHE A 106 2.55 2.90 -4.21
CA PHE A 106 3.94 3.32 -4.06
C PHE A 106 4.05 4.69 -3.40
N LEU A 107 3.34 5.70 -3.90
CA LEU A 107 3.39 7.04 -3.36
C LEU A 107 2.94 7.10 -1.89
N SER A 108 1.94 6.30 -1.52
CA SER A 108 1.50 6.17 -0.13
C SER A 108 2.58 5.55 0.77
N LEU A 109 3.15 4.41 0.38
CA LEU A 109 4.21 3.74 1.14
C LEU A 109 5.44 4.63 1.31
N ARG A 110 5.86 5.27 0.22
CA ARG A 110 6.96 6.23 0.23
C ARG A 110 6.71 7.38 1.20
N ARG A 111 5.48 7.91 1.26
CA ARG A 111 5.12 8.97 2.23
C ARG A 111 5.19 8.46 3.67
N ALA A 112 4.64 7.28 3.95
CA ALA A 112 4.72 6.65 5.27
C ALA A 112 6.18 6.51 5.71
N ALA A 113 7.04 6.06 4.81
CA ALA A 113 8.43 5.81 5.10
C ALA A 113 9.23 7.12 5.31
N ILE A 114 8.98 8.17 4.50
CA ILE A 114 9.53 9.52 4.77
C ILE A 114 9.11 10.02 6.16
N TYR A 115 7.83 9.86 6.50
CA TYR A 115 7.30 10.31 7.78
C TYR A 115 7.97 9.60 8.96
N LEU A 116 8.13 8.28 8.87
CA LEU A 116 8.82 7.49 9.89
C LEU A 116 10.29 7.91 10.02
N SER A 117 11.02 8.07 8.91
CA SER A 117 12.41 8.54 8.96
C SER A 117 12.55 9.94 9.57
N ILE A 118 11.60 10.84 9.31
CA ILE A 118 11.54 12.16 9.97
C ILE A 118 11.32 12.02 11.48
N LYS A 119 10.39 11.15 11.88
CA LYS A 119 10.07 10.90 13.29
C LYS A 119 11.24 10.30 14.06
N GLU A 120 12.03 9.44 13.41
CA GLU A 120 13.26 8.85 13.94
C GLU A 120 14.44 9.83 14.00
N GLY A 121 14.26 11.08 13.56
CA GLY A 121 15.30 12.10 13.62
C GLY A 121 16.35 11.98 12.51
N SER A 122 16.03 11.33 11.39
CA SER A 122 16.95 11.25 10.25
C SER A 122 17.38 12.64 9.76
N ASP A 123 18.66 12.75 9.42
CA ASP A 123 19.23 13.99 8.90
C ASP A 123 18.64 14.35 7.53
N ARG A 124 18.49 15.66 7.28
CA ARG A 124 17.90 16.22 6.07
C ARG A 124 18.66 15.78 4.82
N GLU A 125 19.98 15.74 4.86
CA GLU A 125 20.79 15.31 3.71
C GLU A 125 20.50 13.85 3.37
N LYS A 126 20.44 12.97 4.38
CA LYS A 126 20.06 11.56 4.21
C LYS A 126 18.66 11.40 3.63
N LEU A 127 17.69 12.22 4.07
CA LEU A 127 16.34 12.20 3.51
C LEU A 127 16.29 12.63 2.04
N ILE A 128 17.07 13.66 1.67
CA ILE A 128 17.14 14.13 0.28
C ILE A 128 17.75 13.05 -0.61
N VAL A 129 18.85 12.44 -0.19
CA VAL A 129 19.52 11.40 -0.97
C VAL A 129 18.66 10.15 -1.09
N SER A 130 18.09 9.66 0.03
CA SER A 130 17.36 8.39 0.06
C SER A 130 16.02 8.46 -0.68
N PHE A 131 15.35 9.61 -0.60
CA PHE A 131 14.03 9.77 -1.18
C PHE A 131 14.04 10.64 -2.44
N GLY A 132 15.03 11.49 -2.71
CA GLY A 132 14.94 12.45 -3.81
C GLY A 132 13.84 13.49 -3.58
N ILE A 133 13.66 13.92 -2.33
CA ILE A 133 12.76 15.01 -1.95
C ILE A 133 13.53 16.30 -1.73
N THR A 134 12.88 17.44 -1.88
CA THR A 134 13.50 18.76 -1.68
C THR A 134 13.50 19.20 -0.22
N GLN A 135 14.42 20.11 0.13
CA GLN A 135 14.42 20.80 1.44
C GLN A 135 13.07 21.45 1.77
N ARG A 136 12.37 21.99 0.75
CA ARG A 136 11.04 22.59 0.92
C ARG A 136 9.99 21.54 1.30
N GLN A 137 10.00 20.38 0.65
CA GLN A 137 9.09 19.28 0.98
C GLN A 137 9.32 18.75 2.39
N ILE A 138 10.59 18.61 2.83
CA ILE A 138 10.92 18.17 4.20
C ILE A 138 10.33 19.14 5.24
N ARG A 139 10.48 20.45 5.04
CA ARG A 139 9.90 21.47 5.94
C ARG A 139 8.38 21.35 6.04
N ASN A 140 7.69 21.20 4.91
CA ASN A 140 6.23 21.07 4.89
C ASN A 140 5.73 19.80 5.59
N LEU A 141 6.49 18.70 5.48
CA LEU A 141 6.14 17.43 6.12
C LEU A 141 6.34 17.49 7.65
N LYS A 142 7.41 18.14 8.14
CA LYS A 142 7.62 18.37 9.58
C LYS A 142 6.52 19.23 10.22
N ILE A 143 5.99 20.19 9.48
CA ILE A 143 4.87 21.00 9.96
C ILE A 143 3.64 20.11 10.15
N LYS A 144 3.29 19.29 9.15
CA LYS A 144 2.15 18.36 9.26
C LYS A 144 2.32 17.30 10.36
N SER A 145 3.53 16.78 10.59
CA SER A 145 3.76 15.78 11.63
C SER A 145 3.50 16.28 13.04
N ASN A 146 3.61 17.59 13.28
CA ASN A 146 3.28 18.21 14.57
C ASN A 146 1.77 18.39 14.79
N TYR A 147 0.94 18.13 13.78
CA TYR A 147 -0.51 18.36 13.81
C TYR A 147 -1.36 17.11 13.51
N SER A 148 -0.79 15.90 13.47
CA SER A 148 -1.55 14.67 13.19
C SER A 148 -1.38 13.69 14.35
N PHE A 149 -2.48 13.48 15.09
CA PHE A 149 -2.69 12.45 16.11
C PHE A 149 -3.62 11.39 15.57
#